data_AF-A0A151T3I5-F1
#
_entry.id   AF-A0A151T3I5-F1
#
_cell.length_a   1.000
_cell.length_b   1.000
_cell.length_c   1.000
_cell.angle_alpha   90.00
_cell.angle_beta   90.00
_cell.angle_gamma   90.00
#
_symmetry.space_group_name_H-M   'P 1'
#
loop_
_entity.id
_entity.type
_entity.pdbx_description
1 polymer ?
#
loop_
_entity_poly.entity_id
_entity_poly.type
_entity_poly.pdbx_seq_one_letter_code
_entity_poly.pdbx_strand_id
1 'polypeptide(L)'
;MIILIHIYIFLIEYFSLRDSVYWLFYLQIFTFTKGYMVEARWCLEGYIPTYNEYKVNEILTTGIPVLLTTFIGAGKFTTKDVFDWIFSDSKIIEVASVIGRFLDVFVQFLLDI
;
A
#
# COMPACT_ATOMS: atom_id res chain seq x y z
N MET A 1 3.87 13.96 -2.38
CA MET A 1 4.76 12.93 -2.98
C MET A 1 6.17 12.91 -2.38
N ILE A 2 6.91 14.03 -2.34
CA ILE A 2 8.30 14.08 -1.81
C ILE A 2 8.41 13.61 -0.34
N ILE A 3 7.52 14.07 0.54
CA ILE A 3 7.50 13.66 1.96
C ILE A 3 7.30 12.15 2.12
N LEU A 4 6.46 11.54 1.28
CA LEU A 4 6.17 10.11 1.31
C LEU A 4 7.42 9.28 0.96
N ILE A 5 8.20 9.74 -0.02
CA ILE A 5 9.46 9.10 -0.43
C ILE A 5 10.48 9.17 0.71
N HIS A 6 10.62 10.31 1.38
CA HIS A 6 11.52 10.42 2.54
C HIS A 6 11.10 9.51 3.69
N ILE A 7 9.80 9.40 3.98
CA ILE A 7 9.28 8.47 5.00
C ILE A 7 9.61 7.02 4.63
N TYR A 8 9.42 6.63 3.37
CA TYR A 8 9.75 5.27 2.95
C TYR A 8 11.25 4.97 2.99
N ILE A 9 12.11 5.89 2.59
CA ILE A 9 13.58 5.72 2.73
C ILE A 9 13.96 5.51 4.19
N PHE A 10 13.44 6.34 5.09
CA PHE A 10 13.66 6.18 6.53
C PHE A 10 13.19 4.82 7.05
N LEU A 11 12.01 4.35 6.61
CA LEU A 11 11.48 3.05 7.01
C LEU A 11 12.29 1.87 6.45
N ILE A 12 12.84 1.99 5.24
CA ILE A 12 13.77 0.99 4.66
C ILE A 12 14.99 0.86 5.56
N GLU A 13 15.60 1.98 5.95
CA GLU A 13 16.76 1.99 6.86
C GLU A 13 16.38 1.44 8.25
N TYR A 14 15.24 1.85 8.80
CA TYR A 14 14.76 1.40 10.10
C TYR A 14 14.54 -0.12 10.15
N PHE A 15 13.92 -0.69 9.12
CA PHE A 15 13.66 -2.13 9.07
C PHE A 15 14.86 -2.96 8.62
N SER A 16 15.93 -2.35 8.09
CA SER A 16 17.13 -3.09 7.64
C SER A 16 17.76 -3.98 8.72
N LEU A 17 17.53 -3.67 9.99
CA LEU A 17 18.00 -4.47 11.13
C LEU A 17 17.09 -5.67 11.45
N ARG A 18 15.97 -5.85 10.75
CA ARG A 18 14.98 -6.92 10.94
C ARG A 18 14.70 -7.62 9.62
N ASP A 19 15.53 -8.59 9.25
CA ASP A 19 15.51 -9.26 7.94
C ASP A 19 14.11 -9.68 7.45
N SER A 20 13.28 -10.30 8.30
CA SER A 20 11.94 -10.76 7.92
C SER A 20 10.96 -9.62 7.64
N VAL A 21 11.01 -8.53 8.43
CA VAL A 21 10.17 -7.35 8.26
C VAL A 21 10.64 -6.52 7.08
N TYR A 22 11.96 -6.38 6.92
CA TYR A 22 12.59 -5.69 5.80
C TYR A 22 12.12 -6.25 4.46
N TRP A 23 12.19 -7.58 4.30
CA TRP A 23 11.84 -8.22 3.03
C TRP A 23 10.36 -8.06 2.69
N LEU A 24 9.48 -8.23 3.68
CA LEU A 24 8.05 -8.00 3.52
C LEU A 24 7.76 -6.54 3.16
N PHE A 25 8.39 -5.59 3.86
CA PHE A 25 8.22 -4.17 3.59
C PHE A 25 8.69 -3.81 2.17
N TYR A 26 9.84 -4.31 1.76
CA TYR A 26 10.36 -4.15 0.40
C TYR A 26 9.39 -4.71 -0.65
N LEU A 27 8.84 -5.90 -0.42
CA LEU A 27 7.84 -6.52 -1.30
C LEU A 27 6.57 -5.65 -1.41
N GLN A 28 6.09 -5.09 -0.30
CA GLN A 28 4.91 -4.20 -0.32
C GLN A 28 5.18 -2.90 -1.10
N ILE A 29 6.35 -2.28 -0.92
CA ILE A 29 6.74 -1.08 -1.70
C ILE A 29 6.86 -1.40 -3.20
N PHE A 30 7.40 -2.58 -3.53
CA PHE A 30 7.53 -3.01 -4.91
C PHE A 30 6.17 -3.24 -5.59
N THR A 31 5.23 -3.89 -4.90
CA THR A 31 3.87 -4.10 -5.42
C THR A 31 3.08 -2.79 -5.52
N PHE A 32 3.23 -1.89 -4.53
CA PHE A 32 2.68 -0.53 -4.55
C PHE A 32 3.14 0.26 -5.79
N THR A 33 4.45 0.22 -6.07
CA THR A 33 5.05 0.89 -7.24
C THR A 33 4.52 0.30 -8.55
N LYS A 34 4.35 -1.03 -8.63
CA LYS A 34 3.75 -1.67 -9.80
C LYS A 34 2.31 -1.23 -10.04
N GLY A 35 1.51 -1.10 -8.97
CA GLY A 35 0.14 -0.61 -9.09
C GLY A 35 0.08 0.79 -9.70
N TYR A 36 0.96 1.70 -9.28
CA TYR A 36 1.05 3.03 -9.88
C TYR A 36 1.52 3.01 -11.34
N MET A 37 2.42 2.10 -11.70
CA MET A 37 2.82 1.95 -13.11
C MET A 37 1.64 1.49 -13.99
N VAL A 38 0.73 0.68 -13.46
CA VAL A 38 -0.51 0.29 -14.14
C VAL A 38 -1.44 1.49 -14.31
N GLU A 39 -1.67 2.28 -13.26
CA GLU A 39 -2.49 3.51 -13.36
C GLU A 39 -1.90 4.52 -14.35
N ALA A 40 -0.58 4.70 -14.31
CA ALA A 40 0.13 5.57 -15.25
C ALA A 40 -0.04 5.10 -16.69
N ARG A 41 0.01 3.79 -16.93
CA ARG A 41 -0.25 3.22 -18.27
C ARG A 41 -1.68 3.47 -18.72
N TRP A 42 -2.67 3.19 -17.86
CA TRP A 42 -4.08 3.46 -18.18
C TRP A 42 -4.33 4.92 -18.53
N CYS A 43 -3.72 5.84 -17.78
CA CYS A 43 -3.77 7.28 -18.05
C CYS A 43 -3.15 7.64 -19.42
N LEU A 44 -1.97 7.13 -19.72
CA LEU A 44 -1.26 7.39 -20.98
C LEU A 44 -2.00 6.83 -22.20
N GLU A 45 -2.62 5.66 -22.07
CA GLU A 45 -3.37 4.99 -23.14
C GLU A 45 -4.82 5.50 -23.25
N GLY A 46 -5.29 6.32 -22.31
CA GLY A 46 -6.70 6.71 -22.21
C GLY A 46 -7.63 5.53 -21.92
N TYR A 47 -7.11 4.42 -21.39
CA TYR A 47 -7.87 3.22 -21.07
C TYR A 47 -8.64 3.42 -19.77
N ILE A 48 -9.95 3.13 -19.82
CA ILE A 48 -10.82 3.14 -18.64
C ILE A 48 -10.96 1.69 -18.16
N PRO A 49 -10.37 1.31 -17.01
CA PRO A 49 -10.48 -0.05 -16.50
C PRO A 49 -11.91 -0.36 -16.07
N THR A 50 -12.27 -1.64 -16.13
CA THR A 50 -13.50 -2.12 -15.49
C THR A 50 -13.38 -2.01 -13.97
N TYR A 51 -14.51 -1.96 -13.26
CA TYR A 51 -14.50 -1.88 -11.79
C TYR A 51 -13.70 -3.02 -11.14
N ASN A 52 -13.80 -4.25 -11.67
CA ASN A 52 -13.08 -5.40 -11.11
C ASN A 52 -11.56 -5.29 -11.35
N GLU A 53 -11.12 -4.81 -12.51
CA GLU A 53 -9.70 -4.56 -12.79
C GLU A 53 -9.15 -3.44 -11.90
N TYR A 54 -9.92 -2.34 -11.79
CA TYR A 54 -9.55 -1.23 -10.94
C TYR A 54 -9.44 -1.65 -9.47
N LYS A 55 -10.44 -2.37 -8.94
CA LYS A 55 -10.48 -2.82 -7.54
C LYS A 55 -9.23 -3.62 -7.15
N VAL A 56 -8.76 -4.51 -8.03
CA VAL A 56 -7.55 -5.29 -7.77
C VAL A 56 -6.32 -4.38 -7.68
N ASN A 57 -6.23 -3.40 -8.57
CA ASN A 57 -5.12 -2.44 -8.58
C ASN A 57 -5.21 -1.42 -7.44
N GLU A 58 -6.43 -1.04 -7.06
CA GLU A 58 -6.74 -0.08 -6.00
C GLU A 58 -6.17 -0.54 -4.66
N ILE A 59 -6.35 -1.81 -4.30
CA ILE A 59 -5.79 -2.36 -3.06
C ILE A 59 -4.29 -2.14 -3.02
N LEU A 60 -3.60 -2.35 -4.14
CA LEU A 60 -2.17 -2.10 -4.24
C LEU A 60 -1.89 -0.60 -4.04
N THR A 61 -2.53 0.28 -4.81
CA THR A 61 -2.23 1.73 -4.84
C THR A 61 -2.79 2.54 -3.68
N THR A 62 -3.57 1.94 -2.77
CA THR A 62 -4.00 2.58 -1.51
C THR A 62 -2.85 2.74 -0.50
N GLY A 63 -1.77 1.96 -0.62
CA GLY A 63 -0.66 1.99 0.34
C GLY A 63 -0.96 1.38 1.70
N ILE A 64 -2.19 0.87 1.92
CA ILE A 64 -2.59 0.19 3.16
C ILE A 64 -1.72 -1.04 3.48
N PRO A 65 -1.35 -1.92 2.53
CA PRO A 65 -0.45 -3.04 2.81
C PRO A 65 0.92 -2.60 3.34
N VAL A 66 1.44 -1.48 2.80
CA VAL A 66 2.71 -0.88 3.23
C VAL A 66 2.58 -0.35 4.66
N LEU A 67 1.52 0.41 4.95
CA LEU A 67 1.24 0.95 6.28
C LEU A 67 1.04 -0.15 7.33
N LEU A 68 0.28 -1.19 7.03
CA LEU A 68 0.10 -2.31 7.96
C LEU A 68 1.43 -2.99 8.28
N THR A 69 2.29 -3.17 7.27
CA THR A 69 3.62 -3.74 7.46
C THR A 69 4.48 -2.88 8.39
N THR A 70 4.39 -1.55 8.29
CA THR A 70 5.18 -0.65 9.15
C THR A 70 4.68 -0.66 10.58
N PHE A 71 3.36 -0.54 10.79
CA PHE A 71 2.76 -0.54 12.13
C PHE A 71 3.03 -1.84 12.88
N ILE A 72 2.88 -2.96 12.20
CA ILE A 72 3.07 -4.29 12.80
C ILE A 72 4.55 -4.62 12.91
N GLY A 73 5.34 -4.25 11.90
CA GLY A 73 6.80 -4.42 11.86
C GLY A 73 7.54 -3.69 12.96
N ALA A 74 7.05 -2.51 13.36
CA ALA A 74 7.59 -1.72 14.47
C ALA A 74 7.25 -2.30 15.85
N GLY A 75 6.36 -3.30 15.92
CA GLY A 75 5.96 -3.96 17.15
C GLY A 75 7.10 -4.71 17.85
N LYS A 76 6.97 -4.89 19.17
CA LYS A 76 7.86 -5.76 19.96
C LYS A 76 7.57 -7.25 19.76
N PHE A 77 6.34 -7.61 19.36
CA PHE A 77 5.87 -8.99 19.23
C PHE A 77 5.57 -9.39 17.78
N THR A 78 6.25 -8.78 16.83
CA THR A 78 6.08 -9.07 15.41
C THR A 78 6.53 -10.49 15.09
N THR A 79 5.63 -11.35 14.62
CA THR A 79 5.94 -12.71 14.17
C THR A 79 5.54 -12.91 12.72
N LYS A 80 6.16 -13.91 12.07
CA LYS A 80 5.82 -14.31 10.70
C LYS A 80 4.34 -14.69 10.59
N ASP A 81 3.79 -15.37 11.58
CA ASP A 81 2.39 -15.82 11.60
C ASP A 81 1.39 -14.67 11.56
N VAL A 82 1.71 -13.52 12.18
CA VAL A 82 0.85 -12.33 12.12
C VAL A 82 0.82 -11.76 10.70
N PHE A 83 1.97 -11.71 10.02
CA PHE A 83 2.02 -11.25 8.64
C PHE A 83 1.34 -12.23 7.69
N ASP A 84 1.58 -13.53 7.85
CA ASP A 84 0.93 -14.55 7.06
C ASP A 84 -0.60 -14.44 7.21
N TRP A 85 -1.12 -14.29 8.44
CA TRP A 85 -2.56 -14.09 8.68
C TRP A 85 -3.14 -12.84 8.01
N ILE A 86 -2.39 -11.73 8.01
CA ILE A 86 -2.87 -10.46 7.41
C ILE A 86 -2.85 -10.52 5.89
N PHE A 87 -1.83 -11.14 5.29
CA PHE A 87 -1.66 -11.17 3.85
C PHE A 87 -2.27 -12.41 3.16
N SER A 88 -2.70 -13.44 3.90
CA SER A 88 -3.30 -14.67 3.35
C SER A 88 -4.81 -14.57 3.08
N ASP A 89 -5.30 -13.43 2.55
CA ASP A 89 -6.73 -13.15 2.28
C ASP A 89 -7.53 -12.57 3.47
N SER A 90 -6.95 -11.55 4.12
CA SER A 90 -7.64 -10.83 5.18
C SER A 90 -8.60 -9.77 4.61
N LYS A 91 -9.90 -9.96 4.86
CA LYS A 91 -10.95 -8.93 4.66
C LYS A 91 -10.57 -7.58 5.27
N ILE A 92 -9.67 -7.54 6.26
CA ILE A 92 -9.18 -6.31 6.88
C ILE A 92 -8.45 -5.44 5.87
N ILE A 93 -7.57 -6.00 5.02
CA ILE A 93 -6.86 -5.22 4.01
C ILE A 93 -7.86 -4.65 3.01
N GLU A 94 -8.78 -5.47 2.52
CA GLU A 94 -9.80 -5.03 1.56
C GLU A 94 -10.64 -3.88 2.13
N VAL A 95 -11.19 -4.03 3.33
CA VAL A 95 -12.02 -3.00 3.97
C VAL A 95 -11.21 -1.73 4.26
N ALA A 96 -9.98 -1.87 4.78
CA ALA A 96 -9.11 -0.73 5.05
C ALA A 96 -8.71 0.00 3.76
N SER A 97 -8.46 -0.73 2.66
CA SER A 97 -8.20 -0.15 1.34
C SER A 97 -9.40 0.64 0.81
N VAL A 98 -10.62 0.11 0.93
CA VAL A 98 -11.85 0.83 0.53
C VAL A 98 -12.03 2.12 1.35
N ILE A 99 -11.83 2.07 2.67
CA ILE A 99 -11.90 3.26 3.53
C ILE A 99 -10.81 4.26 3.15
N GLY A 100 -9.58 3.79 2.93
CA GLY A 100 -8.46 4.63 2.53
C GLY A 100 -8.70 5.34 1.21
N ARG A 101 -9.21 4.62 0.19
CA ARG A 101 -9.55 5.21 -1.10
C ARG A 101 -10.69 6.20 -1.00
N PHE A 102 -11.73 5.89 -0.22
CA PHE A 102 -12.85 6.80 -0.02
C PHE A 102 -12.39 8.14 0.59
N LEU A 103 -11.52 8.08 1.59
CA LEU A 103 -10.94 9.29 2.21
C LEU A 103 -10.08 10.08 1.21
N ASP A 104 -9.26 9.41 0.41
CA ASP A 104 -8.42 10.03 -0.62
C ASP A 104 -9.26 10.79 -1.65
N VAL A 105 -10.32 10.14 -2.19
CA VAL A 105 -11.25 10.77 -3.13
C VAL A 105 -12.00 11.95 -2.49
N PHE A 106 -12.41 11.82 -1.23
CA PHE A 106 -13.09 12.90 -0.52
C PHE A 106 -12.18 14.12 -0.32
N VAL A 107 -10.92 13.90 0.07
CA VAL A 107 -9.94 14.98 0.22
C VAL A 107 -9.64 15.64 -1.13
N GLN A 108 -9.46 14.85 -2.19
CA GLN A 108 -9.24 15.40 -3.54
C GLN A 108 -10.41 16.30 -3.97
N PHE A 109 -11.65 15.85 -3.75
CA PHE A 109 -12.84 16.63 -4.04
C PHE A 109 -12.89 17.96 -3.27
N LEU A 110 -12.48 17.97 -1.99
CA LEU A 110 -12.42 19.19 -1.19
C LEU A 110 -11.33 20.17 -1.64
N LEU A 111 -10.24 19.69 -2.23
CA LEU A 111 -9.13 20.52 -2.72
C LEU A 111 -9.37 21.10 -4.10
N ASP A 112 -10.28 20.50 -4.88
CA ASP A 112 -10.68 20.95 -6.21
C ASP A 112 -11.87 21.96 -6.19
N ILE A 113 -12.31 22.39 -4.99
CA ILE A 113 -13.29 23.47 -4.73
C ILE A 113 -12.55 24.71 -4.21
#